data_AF-A0AAF3J8I7-F1
#
_entry.id   AF-A0AAF3J8I7-F1
#
_cell.length_a   1.000
_cell.length_b   1.000
_cell.length_c   1.000
_cell.angle_alpha   90.00
_cell.angle_beta   90.00
_cell.angle_gamma   90.00
#
_symmetry.space_group_name_H-M   'P 1'
#
loop_
_entity.id
_entity.type
_entity.pdbx_description
1 polymer ?
#
loop_
_entity_poly.entity_id
_entity_poly.type
_entity_poly.pdbx_seq_one_letter_code
_entity_poly.pdbx_strand_id
1 'polypeptide(L)'
;MMPGRAQRPTFVPPTSMRNPVRGSSKGSIPSADNPDFDHDRKKKDIHNGIERLRRNNIKDRINELGLLLPKEASKEMKLNKGTILKASCDYIRQLEKGQYQQQNKLESAAKQYADRVRELEEILAKNGLRAPTKVLPPLPAIPSASQPFRQEIQESPNQTPCGSLESDCSTLS
;
A
#
# COMPACT_ATOMS: atom_id res chain seq x y z
N MET A 1 45.30 55.40 -11.86
CA MET A 1 44.17 54.94 -11.02
C MET A 1 43.74 53.58 -11.54
N MET A 2 43.86 52.52 -10.72
CA MET A 2 43.38 51.16 -11.01
C MET A 2 42.68 50.64 -9.73
N PRO A 3 41.48 50.04 -9.82
CA PRO A 3 40.73 49.64 -8.63
C PRO A 3 41.21 48.30 -8.05
N GLY A 4 41.03 48.17 -6.74
CA GLY A 4 41.64 47.17 -5.88
C GLY A 4 41.19 45.73 -6.10
N ARG A 5 42.16 44.83 -5.87
CA ARG A 5 41.96 43.38 -5.80
C ARG A 5 41.55 43.02 -4.37
N ALA A 6 40.27 42.75 -4.15
CA ALA A 6 39.78 42.22 -2.89
C ALA A 6 40.42 40.85 -2.61
N GLN A 7 41.20 40.75 -1.53
CA GLN A 7 41.73 39.47 -1.05
C GLN A 7 40.58 38.67 -0.43
N ARG A 8 40.34 37.46 -0.95
CA ARG A 8 39.42 36.51 -0.32
C ARG A 8 40.03 36.04 1.02
N PRO A 9 39.26 35.97 2.11
CA PRO A 9 39.75 35.37 3.34
C PRO A 9 39.98 33.87 3.10
N THR A 10 41.17 33.39 3.48
CA THR A 10 41.53 31.98 3.50
C THR A 10 40.72 31.29 4.60
N PHE A 11 39.89 30.31 4.22
CA PHE A 11 39.21 29.44 5.16
C PHE A 11 40.23 28.44 5.73
N VAL A 12 40.63 28.64 6.97
CA VAL A 12 41.39 27.65 7.75
C VAL A 12 40.41 26.62 8.32
N PRO A 13 40.51 25.33 7.96
CA PRO A 13 39.65 24.31 8.57
C PRO A 13 40.01 24.18 10.06
N PRO A 14 39.01 24.02 10.96
CA PRO A 14 39.30 23.79 12.37
C PRO A 14 40.07 22.49 12.51
N THR A 15 41.21 22.57 13.19
CA THR A 15 42.01 21.44 13.65
C THR A 15 41.11 20.43 14.34
N SER A 16 41.18 19.18 13.88
CA SER A 16 40.56 18.02 14.50
C SER A 16 40.90 18.00 15.99
N MET A 17 39.94 18.38 16.83
CA MET A 17 40.01 18.15 18.27
C MET A 17 40.08 16.64 18.44
N ARG A 18 41.27 16.16 18.77
CA ARG A 18 41.50 14.81 19.27
C ARG A 18 40.42 14.51 20.30
N ASN A 19 39.62 13.47 20.04
CA ASN A 19 38.74 12.90 21.03
C ASN A 19 39.57 12.63 22.29
N PRO A 20 39.14 13.07 23.48
CA PRO A 20 39.75 12.60 24.71
C PRO A 20 39.58 11.09 24.71
N VAL A 21 40.69 10.37 24.82
CA VAL A 21 40.67 8.96 25.24
C VAL A 21 39.77 8.91 26.47
N ARG A 22 38.60 8.28 26.28
CA ARG A 22 37.65 8.00 27.34
C ARG A 22 38.44 7.27 28.40
N GLY A 23 38.67 7.97 29.51
CA GLY A 23 39.37 7.42 30.66
C GLY A 23 38.77 6.08 31.00
N SER A 24 39.66 5.11 31.23
CA SER A 24 39.38 3.80 31.80
C SER A 24 38.52 3.96 33.05
N SER A 25 37.21 4.06 32.85
CA SER A 25 36.22 3.77 33.87
C SER A 25 36.30 2.27 33.99
N LYS A 26 37.01 1.83 35.03
CA LYS A 26 37.07 0.46 35.51
C LYS A 26 35.74 -0.22 35.18
N GLY A 27 35.80 -1.23 34.31
CA GLY A 27 34.66 -2.10 34.06
C GLY A 27 34.25 -2.72 35.37
N SER A 28 33.22 -2.15 35.99
CA SER A 28 32.33 -2.90 36.84
C SER A 28 31.71 -3.95 35.92
N ILE A 29 32.29 -5.14 35.91
CA ILE A 29 31.68 -6.34 35.35
C ILE A 29 30.29 -6.40 36.00
N PRO A 30 29.18 -6.22 35.26
CA PRO A 30 27.88 -6.37 35.86
C PRO A 30 27.76 -7.83 36.26
N SER A 31 27.68 -8.09 37.56
CA SER A 31 27.47 -9.42 38.12
C SER A 31 26.30 -10.07 37.38
N ALA A 32 26.56 -11.20 36.74
CA ALA A 32 25.66 -11.91 35.83
C ALA A 32 24.42 -12.51 36.51
N ASP A 33 24.19 -12.19 37.79
CA ASP A 33 23.17 -12.80 38.65
C ASP A 33 22.15 -11.75 39.14
N ASN A 34 21.78 -10.78 38.30
CA ASN A 34 20.59 -9.95 38.55
C ASN A 34 19.53 -10.26 37.47
N PRO A 35 18.49 -11.07 37.80
CA PRO A 35 17.48 -11.51 36.83
C PRO A 35 16.78 -10.33 36.13
N ASP A 36 16.64 -9.19 36.80
CA ASP A 36 16.03 -7.98 36.24
C ASP A 36 16.79 -7.40 35.02
N PHE A 37 18.12 -7.47 35.00
CA PHE A 37 18.91 -7.00 33.85
C PHE A 37 18.73 -7.89 32.62
N ASP A 38 18.58 -9.19 32.82
CA ASP A 38 18.33 -10.15 31.74
C ASP A 38 16.90 -10.02 31.19
N HIS A 39 15.92 -9.73 32.05
CA HIS A 39 14.56 -9.43 31.63
C HIS A 39 14.50 -8.16 30.77
N ASP A 40 15.19 -7.09 31.15
CA ASP A 40 15.18 -5.83 30.38
C ASP A 40 15.94 -5.94 29.05
N ARG A 41 17.02 -6.73 29.02
CA ARG A 41 17.72 -7.05 27.77
C ARG A 41 16.85 -7.87 26.83
N LYS A 42 16.14 -8.90 27.33
CA LYS A 42 15.18 -9.69 26.54
C LYS A 42 14.06 -8.83 25.99
N LYS A 43 13.47 -7.94 26.80
CA LYS A 43 12.44 -6.98 26.32
C LYS A 43 12.97 -6.11 25.18
N LYS A 44 14.20 -5.60 25.29
CA LYS A 44 14.85 -4.80 24.25
C LYS A 44 15.11 -5.60 22.97
N ASP A 45 15.57 -6.84 23.09
CA ASP A 45 15.81 -7.71 21.95
C ASP A 45 14.51 -8.11 21.23
N ILE A 46 13.45 -8.39 22.00
CA ILE A 46 12.09 -8.61 21.47
C ILE A 46 11.62 -7.36 20.72
N HIS A 47 11.73 -6.18 21.35
CA HIS A 47 11.35 -4.92 20.71
C HIS A 47 12.13 -4.67 19.41
N ASN A 48 13.45 -4.87 19.43
CA ASN A 48 14.31 -4.74 18.25
C ASN A 48 13.95 -5.74 17.15
N GLY A 49 13.56 -6.95 17.53
CA GLY A 49 13.10 -8.00 16.63
C GLY A 49 11.81 -7.60 15.92
N ILE A 50 10.80 -7.16 16.68
CA ILE A 50 9.51 -6.70 16.16
C ILE A 50 9.71 -5.51 15.21
N GLU A 51 10.48 -4.52 15.61
CA GLU A 51 10.71 -3.34 14.78
C GLU A 51 11.52 -3.68 13.51
N ARG A 52 12.46 -4.63 13.58
CA ARG A 52 13.13 -5.15 12.38
C ARG A 52 12.13 -5.82 11.42
N LEU A 53 11.22 -6.63 11.95
CA LEU A 53 10.18 -7.28 11.15
C LEU A 53 9.26 -6.24 10.49
N ARG A 54 8.83 -5.22 11.24
CA ARG A 54 8.05 -4.09 10.70
C ARG A 54 8.79 -3.38 9.55
N ARG A 55 10.08 -3.07 9.72
CA ARG A 55 10.89 -2.44 8.66
C ARG A 55 11.02 -3.31 7.42
N ASN A 56 11.20 -4.62 7.59
CA ASN A 56 11.28 -5.56 6.47
C ASN A 56 9.94 -5.63 5.74
N ASN A 57 8.82 -5.74 6.46
CA ASN A 57 7.49 -5.75 5.86
C ASN A 57 7.24 -4.51 5.00
N ILE A 58 7.58 -3.30 5.50
CA ILE A 58 7.48 -2.07 4.71
C ILE A 58 8.37 -2.13 3.46
N LYS A 59 9.61 -2.61 3.58
CA LYS A 59 10.53 -2.75 2.44
C LYS A 59 9.94 -3.69 1.38
N ASP A 60 9.34 -4.79 1.81
CA ASP A 60 8.78 -5.80 0.91
C ASP A 60 7.54 -5.27 0.19
N ARG A 61 6.64 -4.56 0.88
CA ARG A 61 5.49 -3.89 0.25
C ARG A 61 5.91 -2.85 -0.79
N ILE A 62 6.96 -2.07 -0.51
CA ILE A 62 7.49 -1.12 -1.50
C ILE A 62 8.05 -1.86 -2.72
N ASN A 63 8.77 -2.97 -2.53
CA ASN A 63 9.30 -3.74 -3.66
C ASN A 63 8.17 -4.41 -4.48
N GLU A 64 7.15 -4.95 -3.82
CA GLU A 64 5.96 -5.53 -4.44
C GLU A 64 5.22 -4.51 -5.31
N LEU A 65 5.00 -3.29 -4.80
CA LEU A 65 4.44 -2.19 -5.58
C LEU A 65 5.28 -1.91 -6.84
N GLY A 66 6.61 -1.95 -6.72
CA GLY A 66 7.52 -1.79 -7.86
C GLY A 66 7.31 -2.82 -8.97
N LEU A 67 6.86 -4.03 -8.64
CA LEU A 67 6.56 -5.09 -9.62
C LEU A 67 5.19 -4.93 -10.29
N LEU A 68 4.23 -4.29 -9.61
CA LEU A 68 2.89 -4.03 -10.14
C LEU A 68 2.83 -2.82 -11.07
N LEU A 69 3.88 -2.00 -11.10
CA LEU A 69 3.96 -0.84 -11.98
C LEU A 69 4.11 -1.25 -13.46
N PRO A 70 3.55 -0.46 -14.40
CA PRO A 70 3.76 -0.66 -15.83
C PRO A 70 5.24 -0.70 -16.21
N LYS A 71 5.61 -1.57 -17.16
CA LYS A 71 7.01 -1.84 -17.54
C LYS A 71 7.74 -0.60 -18.05
N GLU A 72 7.02 0.36 -18.59
CA GLU A 72 7.53 1.64 -19.07
C GLU A 72 8.13 2.46 -17.92
N ALA A 73 7.58 2.37 -16.71
CA ALA A 73 8.13 3.03 -15.51
C ALA A 73 9.44 2.38 -15.02
N SER A 74 9.68 1.11 -15.38
CA SER A 74 10.87 0.35 -14.95
C SER A 74 12.09 0.57 -15.86
N LYS A 75 11.89 0.99 -17.11
CA LYS A 75 12.95 1.03 -18.13
C LYS A 75 13.78 2.31 -18.11
N GLU A 76 13.23 3.42 -17.60
CA GLU A 76 13.91 4.73 -17.56
C GLU A 76 14.28 5.21 -16.15
N MET A 77 13.62 4.69 -15.10
CA MET A 77 13.87 5.10 -13.73
C MET A 77 14.54 3.97 -12.93
N LYS A 78 15.71 4.26 -12.36
CA LYS A 78 16.22 3.46 -11.22
C LYS A 78 15.17 3.51 -10.11
N LEU A 79 14.38 2.45 -10.00
CA LEU A 79 13.32 2.33 -9.01
C LEU A 79 13.93 2.45 -7.61
N ASN A 80 13.62 3.55 -6.95
CA ASN A 80 13.98 3.83 -5.58
C ASN A 80 12.69 3.95 -4.76
N LYS A 81 12.79 3.91 -3.43
CA LYS A 81 11.60 3.92 -2.58
C LYS A 81 10.66 5.10 -2.87
N GLY A 82 11.22 6.29 -3.11
CA GLY A 82 10.43 7.49 -3.42
C GLY A 82 9.73 7.41 -4.78
N THR A 83 10.45 6.97 -5.82
CA THR A 83 9.89 6.86 -7.17
C THR A 83 8.87 5.76 -7.29
N ILE A 84 9.08 4.61 -6.63
CA ILE A 84 8.08 3.53 -6.59
C ILE A 84 6.78 4.03 -5.95
N LEU A 85 6.87 4.68 -4.79
CA LEU A 85 5.68 5.21 -4.11
C LEU A 85 4.96 6.26 -4.97
N LYS A 86 5.71 7.19 -5.58
CA LYS A 86 5.11 8.22 -6.44
C LYS A 86 4.40 7.60 -7.65
N ALA A 87 5.08 6.71 -8.37
CA ALA A 87 4.52 6.03 -9.53
C ALA A 87 3.31 5.16 -9.15
N SER A 88 3.32 4.52 -7.98
CA SER A 88 2.18 3.73 -7.49
C SER A 88 0.95 4.61 -7.28
N CYS A 89 1.11 5.76 -6.62
CA CYS A 89 0.01 6.71 -6.43
C CYS A 89 -0.54 7.26 -7.75
N ASP A 90 0.35 7.54 -8.71
CA ASP A 90 -0.06 8.03 -10.03
C ASP A 90 -0.80 6.94 -10.83
N TYR A 91 -0.33 5.70 -10.73
CA TYR A 91 -0.95 4.57 -11.43
C TYR A 91 -2.34 4.27 -10.90
N ILE A 92 -2.55 4.30 -9.57
CA ILE A 92 -3.90 4.17 -8.98
C ILE A 92 -4.85 5.22 -9.55
N ARG A 93 -4.45 6.50 -9.56
CA ARG A 93 -5.25 7.60 -10.13
C ARG A 93 -5.56 7.37 -11.61
N GLN A 94 -4.59 6.84 -12.37
CA GLN A 94 -4.79 6.52 -13.78
C GLN A 94 -5.80 5.38 -13.97
N LEU A 95 -5.72 4.33 -13.16
CA LEU A 95 -6.65 3.19 -13.19
C LEU A 95 -8.08 3.64 -12.86
N GLU A 96 -8.26 4.42 -11.80
CA GLU A 96 -9.57 4.98 -11.41
C GLU A 96 -10.18 5.82 -12.53
N LYS A 97 -9.38 6.71 -13.13
CA LYS A 97 -9.82 7.52 -14.27
C LYS A 97 -10.20 6.67 -15.47
N GLY A 98 -9.39 5.64 -15.78
CA GLY A 98 -9.65 4.71 -16.88
C GLY A 98 -10.95 3.93 -16.68
N GLN A 99 -11.18 3.39 -15.48
CA GLN A 99 -12.41 2.69 -15.13
C GLN A 99 -13.64 3.59 -15.24
N TYR A 100 -13.58 4.80 -14.67
CA TYR A 100 -14.68 5.77 -14.76
C TYR A 100 -15.00 6.15 -16.20
N GLN A 101 -13.99 6.41 -17.02
CA GLN A 101 -14.19 6.72 -18.45
C GLN A 101 -14.80 5.55 -19.20
N GLN A 102 -14.37 4.32 -18.93
CA GLN A 102 -14.92 3.12 -19.56
C GLN A 102 -16.38 2.90 -19.15
N GLN A 103 -16.71 3.09 -17.88
CA GLN A 103 -18.08 3.00 -17.37
C GLN A 103 -19.00 4.02 -18.05
N ASN A 104 -18.58 5.29 -18.15
CA ASN A 104 -19.36 6.32 -18.83
C ASN A 104 -19.57 6.03 -20.32
N LYS A 105 -18.56 5.45 -20.99
CA LYS A 105 -18.70 5.02 -22.40
C LYS A 105 -19.73 3.90 -22.53
N LEU A 106 -19.68 2.90 -21.65
CA LEU A 106 -20.64 1.80 -21.64
C LEU A 106 -22.06 2.29 -21.34
N GLU A 107 -22.22 3.20 -20.38
CA GLU A 107 -23.51 3.80 -20.05
C GLU A 107 -24.07 4.63 -21.21
N SER A 108 -23.22 5.46 -21.84
CA SER A 108 -23.61 6.24 -23.01
C SER A 108 -24.02 5.34 -24.18
N ALA A 109 -23.26 4.27 -24.46
CA ALA A 109 -23.60 3.31 -25.51
C ALA A 109 -24.91 2.57 -25.18
N ALA A 110 -25.09 2.10 -23.95
CA ALA A 110 -26.32 1.45 -23.51
C ALA A 110 -27.54 2.38 -23.68
N LYS A 111 -27.40 3.66 -23.33
CA LYS A 111 -28.46 4.67 -23.55
C LYS A 111 -28.77 4.86 -25.03
N GLN A 112 -27.75 4.99 -25.89
CA GLN A 112 -27.92 5.12 -27.34
C GLN A 112 -28.65 3.90 -27.93
N TYR A 113 -28.29 2.68 -27.51
CA TYR A 113 -28.99 1.47 -27.95
C TYR A 113 -30.44 1.43 -27.45
N ALA A 114 -30.70 1.83 -26.20
CA ALA A 114 -32.05 1.88 -25.66
C ALA A 114 -32.94 2.87 -26.42
N ASP A 115 -32.41 4.05 -26.76
CA ASP A 115 -33.12 5.05 -27.55
C ASP A 115 -33.38 4.55 -28.98
N ARG A 116 -32.38 3.89 -29.60
CA ARG A 116 -32.55 3.29 -30.94
C ARG A 116 -33.59 2.16 -30.95
N VAL A 117 -33.62 1.33 -29.91
CA VAL A 117 -34.65 0.29 -29.77
C VAL A 117 -36.04 0.92 -29.67
N ARG A 118 -36.21 1.97 -28.85
CA ARG A 118 -37.48 2.69 -28.72
C ARG A 118 -37.97 3.26 -30.06
N GLU A 119 -37.08 3.91 -30.81
CA GLU A 119 -37.39 4.46 -32.13
C GLU A 119 -37.86 3.37 -33.11
N LEU A 120 -37.18 2.22 -33.11
CA LEU A 120 -37.56 1.09 -33.96
C LEU A 120 -38.90 0.47 -33.54
N GLU A 121 -39.17 0.37 -32.23
CA GLU A 121 -40.46 -0.09 -31.70
C GLU A 121 -41.61 0.84 -32.16
N GLU A 122 -41.40 2.16 -32.17
CA GLU A 122 -42.39 3.13 -32.67
C GLU A 122 -42.65 2.99 -34.17
N ILE A 123 -41.61 2.77 -34.98
CA ILE A 123 -41.75 2.55 -36.43
C ILE A 123 -42.53 1.25 -36.70
N LEU A 124 -42.22 0.16 -35.98
CA LEU A 124 -42.97 -1.10 -36.11
C LEU A 124 -44.44 -0.90 -35.74
N ALA A 125 -44.73 -0.22 -34.63
CA ALA A 125 -46.08 0.07 -34.19
C ALA A 125 -46.89 0.88 -35.23
N LYS A 126 -46.28 1.92 -35.83
CA LYS A 126 -46.90 2.72 -36.91
C LYS A 126 -47.22 1.90 -38.15
N ASN A 127 -46.38 0.90 -38.45
CA ASN A 127 -46.59 -0.02 -39.58
C ASN A 127 -47.50 -1.21 -39.23
N GLY A 128 -48.10 -1.25 -38.03
CA GLY A 128 -48.97 -2.34 -37.60
C GLY A 128 -48.23 -3.66 -37.29
N LEU A 129 -46.91 -3.60 -37.12
CA LEU A 129 -46.07 -4.76 -36.81
C LEU A 129 -45.80 -4.83 -35.30
N ARG A 130 -45.98 -6.03 -34.72
CA ARG A 130 -45.70 -6.27 -33.30
C ARG A 130 -44.20 -6.43 -33.08
N ALA A 131 -43.63 -5.68 -32.13
CA ALA A 131 -42.22 -5.82 -31.75
C ALA A 131 -41.93 -7.23 -31.19
N PRO A 132 -40.76 -7.81 -31.51
CA PRO A 132 -40.33 -9.09 -30.93
C PRO A 132 -40.22 -8.98 -29.40
N THR A 133 -40.57 -10.06 -28.69
CA THR A 133 -40.62 -10.10 -27.23
C THR A 133 -39.27 -9.76 -26.60
N LYS A 134 -39.26 -8.96 -25.51
CA LYS A 134 -38.08 -8.52 -24.74
C LYS A 134 -37.27 -9.63 -24.05
N VAL A 135 -37.48 -10.89 -24.43
CA VAL A 135 -36.76 -12.04 -23.89
C VAL A 135 -35.44 -12.16 -24.66
N LEU A 136 -34.36 -11.66 -24.05
CA LEU A 136 -33.02 -11.84 -24.59
C LEU A 136 -32.65 -13.34 -24.49
N PRO A 137 -31.99 -13.91 -25.51
CA PRO A 137 -31.33 -15.22 -25.39
C PRO A 137 -30.39 -15.21 -24.18
N PRO A 138 -30.18 -16.34 -23.50
CA PRO A 138 -29.20 -16.43 -22.41
C PRO A 138 -27.85 -15.95 -22.91
N LEU A 139 -27.37 -14.83 -22.38
CA LEU A 139 -26.01 -14.37 -22.67
C LEU A 139 -25.04 -15.41 -22.09
N PRO A 140 -23.96 -15.77 -22.81
CA PRO A 140 -22.93 -16.64 -22.25
C PRO A 140 -22.39 -15.98 -20.98
N ALA A 141 -22.34 -16.75 -19.89
CA ALA A 141 -21.84 -16.27 -18.61
C ALA A 141 -20.36 -15.87 -18.74
N ILE A 142 -20.09 -14.58 -18.85
CA ILE A 142 -18.73 -14.06 -18.76
C ILE A 142 -18.39 -14.02 -17.28
N PRO A 143 -17.30 -14.66 -16.81
CA PRO A 143 -16.90 -14.57 -15.42
C PRO A 143 -16.65 -13.10 -15.07
N SER A 144 -17.52 -12.56 -14.21
CA SER A 144 -17.40 -11.22 -13.67
C SER A 144 -16.10 -11.11 -12.88
N ALA A 145 -15.17 -10.29 -13.37
CA ALA A 145 -13.92 -9.95 -12.67
C ALA A 145 -14.16 -9.09 -11.40
N SER A 146 -15.42 -8.84 -11.03
CA SER A 146 -15.83 -8.07 -9.86
C SER A 146 -16.00 -8.97 -8.63
N GLN A 147 -15.06 -9.87 -8.36
CA GLN A 147 -14.95 -10.41 -7.01
C GLN A 147 -14.07 -9.47 -6.18
N PRO A 148 -14.58 -8.89 -5.07
CA PRO A 148 -13.70 -8.21 -4.14
C PRO A 148 -12.69 -9.25 -3.63
N PHE A 149 -11.40 -8.96 -3.81
CA PHE A 149 -10.30 -9.75 -3.28
C PHE A 149 -10.44 -9.87 -1.76
N ARG A 150 -11.14 -10.91 -1.30
CA ARG A 150 -11.08 -11.39 0.08
C ARG A 150 -9.75 -12.13 0.19
N GLN A 151 -8.74 -11.44 0.68
CA GLN A 151 -7.52 -12.09 1.15
C GLN A 151 -7.91 -12.94 2.36
N GLU A 152 -8.04 -14.26 2.17
CA GLU A 152 -8.06 -15.20 3.29
C GLU A 152 -6.75 -15.01 4.07
N ILE A 153 -6.87 -14.56 5.31
CA ILE A 153 -5.79 -14.67 6.28
C ILE A 153 -5.74 -16.15 6.62
N GLN A 154 -4.76 -16.85 6.07
CA GLN A 154 -4.45 -18.22 6.45
C GLN A 154 -3.91 -18.19 7.89
N GLU A 155 -4.78 -18.38 8.87
CA GLU A 155 -4.39 -18.62 10.26
C GLU A 155 -3.62 -19.94 10.34
N SER A 156 -2.33 -19.83 10.68
CA SER A 156 -1.47 -20.96 10.98
C SER A 156 -1.78 -21.49 12.39
N PRO A 157 -1.81 -22.81 12.61
CA PRO A 157 -2.25 -23.38 13.88
C PRO A 157 -1.09 -23.33 14.88
N ASN A 158 -1.13 -22.39 15.81
CA ASN A 158 -0.50 -22.57 17.11
C ASN A 158 -1.33 -21.90 18.19
N GLN A 159 -2.20 -22.70 18.80
CA GLN A 159 -2.94 -22.36 19.99
C GLN A 159 -1.96 -22.20 21.16
N THR A 160 -2.09 -21.10 21.90
CA THR A 160 -1.69 -21.03 23.31
C THR A 160 -2.88 -20.44 24.06
N PRO A 161 -3.51 -21.16 25.00
CA PRO A 161 -4.70 -20.67 25.67
C PRO A 161 -4.29 -19.66 26.73
N CYS A 162 -4.58 -18.38 26.51
CA CYS A 162 -4.63 -17.40 27.59
C CYS A 162 -6.06 -17.43 28.14
N GLY A 163 -6.23 -17.98 29.35
CA GLY A 163 -7.51 -18.09 30.03
C GLY A 163 -8.11 -16.71 30.28
N SER A 164 -9.30 -16.48 29.73
CA SER A 164 -10.16 -15.37 30.11
C SER A 164 -11.12 -15.88 31.17
N LEU A 165 -11.11 -15.20 32.31
CA LEU A 165 -12.02 -15.39 33.43
C LEU A 165 -13.44 -15.09 32.92
N GLU A 166 -14.32 -16.09 32.95
CA GLU A 166 -15.76 -15.87 32.82
C GLU A 166 -16.25 -15.20 34.10
N SER A 167 -16.87 -14.03 33.95
CA SER A 167 -17.76 -13.47 34.97
C SER A 167 -19.14 -13.42 34.35
N ASP A 168 -19.91 -14.48 34.60
CA ASP A 168 -21.36 -14.47 34.43
C ASP A 168 -21.98 -13.44 35.38
N CYS A 169 -22.75 -12.51 34.82
CA CYS A 169 -23.80 -11.84 35.59
C CYS A 169 -25.11 -12.04 34.84
N SER A 170 -25.92 -12.90 35.44
CA SER A 170 -27.19 -13.40 34.95
C SER A 170 -28.25 -12.32 34.74
N THR A 171 -29.14 -12.68 33.83
CA THR A 171 -30.36 -12.00 33.36
C THR A 171 -31.48 -11.96 34.43
N LEU A 172 -32.42 -11.00 34.24
CA LEU A 172 -33.81 -10.92 34.76
C LEU A 172 -33.92 -10.61 36.28
N SER A 173 -34.67 -9.60 36.73
CA SER A 173 -36.05 -9.20 36.37
C SER A 173 -36.33 -7.71 36.53
#